data_AF-F0FWE2-F1
#
_entry.id   AF-F0FWE2-F1
#
_cell.length_a   1.000
_cell.length_b   1.000
_cell.length_c   1.000
_cell.angle_alpha   90.00
_cell.angle_beta   90.00
_cell.angle_gamma   90.00
#
_symmetry.space_group_name_H-M   'P 1'
#
loop_
_entity.id
_entity.type
_entity.pdbx_description
1 polymer ?
#
loop_
_entity_poly.entity_id
_entity_poly.type
_entity_poly.pdbx_seq_one_letter_code
_entity_poly.pdbx_strand_id
1 'polypeptide(L)'
;MNTLPAFEWAIDLLIVQGAMGAFDTLYHHELTQDLPHRPHARLELAIHAVRSVLYGLVFAAFAQLAFHGAWVAAIAAVLSVEVLLTLWDFVVEDRSRKLPATERVLHTLLAVNGGALIGLYAMQLADWAQAPTALHVVDAGWRGALLTVFAIGVTASGIRDGIAACRSAPRAPVANPFDGLSPGNVLVTGGTGFIGEALVNRLLDAGHTITLLTRDPLRAAYQFHGRVRGVTSAAQLHPHERFDTVVNLAGAPVLGARWSKRRQALLLASRAGVTRALMQWVETAEVKPRTWIQASAIGYYGVRAPDERIDENGRAGSGFMSELCRQWEAAAQPLARHGVRTVVLRLGIVFGPGGALRAMLLPHYVGVGGRLGDGAQVMSWIHRDDVLRIVARAMSDPHMQGVYNAVAPAALSQREFVQLVAKVLRRPAWLHLPAAPLRCAMGEMAELLLDGQRVMPARLQQYGFVFRFPTAEHALRDLTGR
;
A
#
# COMPACT_ATOMS: atom_id res chain seq x y z
N MET A 1 -14.17 40.18 33.00
CA MET A 1 -12.80 40.00 32.45
C MET A 1 -12.94 40.12 30.95
N ASN A 2 -12.43 41.20 30.34
CA ASN A 2 -12.42 41.31 28.87
C ASN A 2 -11.36 40.35 28.35
N THR A 3 -11.79 39.22 27.77
CA THR A 3 -10.88 38.38 26.98
C THR A 3 -10.36 39.25 25.84
N LEU A 4 -9.03 39.31 25.68
CA LEU A 4 -8.44 40.01 24.54
C LEU A 4 -8.99 39.38 23.25
N PRO A 5 -9.27 40.16 22.20
CA PRO A 5 -9.65 39.61 20.89
C PRO A 5 -8.70 38.50 20.45
N ALA A 6 -7.40 38.62 20.78
CA ALA A 6 -6.36 37.65 20.48
C ALA A 6 -6.63 36.23 21.02
N PHE A 7 -7.21 36.09 22.22
CA PHE A 7 -7.52 34.77 22.80
C PHE A 7 -8.67 34.08 22.08
N GLU A 8 -9.71 34.83 21.71
CA GLU A 8 -10.83 34.33 20.91
C GLU A 8 -10.34 33.87 19.54
N TRP A 9 -9.50 34.66 18.87
CA TRP A 9 -8.85 34.27 17.61
C TRP A 9 -7.97 33.02 17.78
N ALA A 10 -7.24 32.90 18.90
CA ALA A 10 -6.43 31.73 19.18
C ALA A 10 -7.28 30.46 19.35
N ILE A 11 -8.44 30.55 20.01
CA ILE A 11 -9.39 29.43 20.10
C ILE A 11 -9.92 29.05 18.71
N ASP A 12 -10.25 30.02 17.87
CA ASP A 12 -10.76 29.74 16.52
C ASP A 12 -9.69 29.05 15.65
N LEU A 13 -8.43 29.52 15.71
CA LEU A 13 -7.31 28.87 15.02
C LEU A 13 -7.02 27.47 15.59
N LEU A 14 -7.24 27.24 16.89
CA LEU A 14 -7.11 25.92 17.51
C LEU A 14 -8.17 24.94 16.99
N ILE A 15 -9.40 25.40 16.77
CA ILE A 15 -10.46 24.61 16.14
C ILE A 15 -10.09 24.25 14.71
N VAL A 16 -9.60 25.23 13.93
CA VAL A 16 -9.13 24.99 12.56
C VAL A 16 -7.96 23.99 12.54
N GLN A 17 -7.02 24.10 13.49
CA GLN A 17 -5.91 23.16 13.66
C GLN A 17 -6.43 21.74 13.94
N GLY A 18 -7.40 21.61 14.85
CA GLY A 18 -8.02 20.33 15.20
C GLY A 18 -8.74 19.67 14.01
N ALA A 19 -9.47 20.46 13.22
CA ALA A 19 -10.15 19.96 12.03
C ALA A 19 -9.16 19.49 10.94
N MET A 20 -8.10 20.26 10.68
CA MET A 20 -7.06 19.88 9.72
C MET A 20 -6.28 18.64 10.18
N GLY A 21 -5.92 18.56 11.47
CA GLY A 21 -5.22 17.40 12.03
C GLY A 21 -6.08 16.12 12.03
N ALA A 22 -7.40 16.25 12.27
CA ALA A 22 -8.34 15.14 12.15
C ALA A 22 -8.44 14.66 10.70
N PHE A 23 -8.52 15.58 9.73
CA PHE A 23 -8.51 15.22 8.31
C PHE A 23 -7.21 14.51 7.93
N ASP A 24 -6.06 15.01 8.38
CA ASP A 24 -4.77 14.39 8.10
C ASP A 24 -4.67 12.96 8.64
N THR A 25 -5.07 12.76 9.89
CA THR A 25 -5.09 11.44 10.55
C THR A 25 -6.01 10.47 9.80
N LEU A 26 -7.24 10.89 9.48
CA LEU A 26 -8.22 10.01 8.84
C LEU A 26 -7.88 9.74 7.38
N TYR A 27 -7.50 10.77 6.63
CA TYR A 27 -7.28 10.66 5.18
C TYR A 27 -5.86 10.17 4.85
N HIS A 28 -4.83 10.83 5.37
CA HIS A 28 -3.46 10.46 5.05
C HIS A 28 -3.02 9.22 5.84
N HIS A 29 -3.11 9.23 7.17
CA HIS A 29 -2.54 8.14 7.97
C HIS A 29 -3.34 6.84 7.89
N GLU A 30 -4.67 6.90 8.02
CA GLU A 30 -5.52 5.71 8.01
C GLU A 30 -5.88 5.26 6.59
N LEU A 31 -6.49 6.14 5.80
CA LEU A 31 -7.05 5.73 4.52
C LEU A 31 -6.00 5.55 3.42
N THR A 32 -4.99 6.42 3.32
CA THR A 32 -4.01 6.34 2.22
C THR A 32 -2.72 5.61 2.60
N GLN A 33 -2.17 5.82 3.79
CA GLN A 33 -0.90 5.20 4.19
C GLN A 33 -1.06 3.85 4.92
N ASP A 34 -2.11 3.69 5.73
CA ASP A 34 -2.36 2.52 6.59
C ASP A 34 -1.15 2.19 7.46
N LEU A 35 -0.64 3.23 8.12
CA LEU A 35 0.54 3.15 8.99
C LEU A 35 0.45 2.01 10.02
N PRO A 36 -0.69 1.75 10.69
CA PRO A 36 -0.80 0.67 11.68
C PRO A 36 -0.45 -0.73 11.16
N HIS A 37 -0.53 -0.97 9.84
CA HIS A 37 -0.28 -2.27 9.22
C HIS A 37 1.04 -2.31 8.42
N ARG A 38 1.83 -1.23 8.44
CA ARG A 38 3.15 -1.23 7.79
C ARG A 38 4.22 -1.82 8.72
N PRO A 39 5.01 -2.81 8.24
CA PRO A 39 5.99 -3.51 9.07
C PRO A 39 7.13 -2.62 9.61
N HIS A 40 7.35 -1.44 9.04
CA HIS A 40 8.39 -0.49 9.45
C HIS A 40 7.85 0.81 10.07
N ALA A 41 6.53 0.95 10.26
CA ALA A 41 5.93 2.18 10.77
C ALA A 41 5.90 2.26 12.30
N ARG A 42 6.54 1.35 13.04
CA ARG A 42 6.48 1.32 14.51
C ARG A 42 6.97 2.63 15.15
N LEU A 43 8.05 3.21 14.62
CA LEU A 43 8.59 4.48 15.12
C LEU A 43 7.64 5.63 14.81
N GLU A 44 7.12 5.69 13.59
CA GLU A 44 6.13 6.69 13.14
C GLU A 44 4.84 6.61 14.00
N LEU A 45 4.31 5.41 14.22
CA LEU A 45 3.16 5.16 15.10
C LEU A 45 3.43 5.55 16.56
N ALA A 46 4.63 5.29 17.07
CA ALA A 46 4.99 5.68 18.43
C ALA A 46 5.06 7.20 18.59
N ILE A 47 5.65 7.90 17.61
CA ILE A 47 5.69 9.37 17.56
C ILE A 47 4.26 9.92 17.48
N HIS A 48 3.43 9.37 16.60
CA HIS A 48 2.03 9.76 16.45
C HIS A 48 1.21 9.53 17.72
N ALA A 49 1.43 8.42 18.41
CA ALA A 49 0.75 8.11 19.67
C ALA A 49 1.07 9.16 20.74
N VAL A 50 2.35 9.46 20.94
CA VAL A 50 2.81 10.46 21.92
C VAL A 50 2.27 11.85 21.56
N ARG A 51 2.43 12.25 20.29
CA ARG A 51 1.96 13.56 19.81
C ARG A 51 0.45 13.72 19.95
N SER A 52 -0.32 12.70 19.59
CA SER A 52 -1.79 12.72 19.69
C SER A 52 -2.28 12.86 21.12
N VAL A 53 -1.63 12.20 22.09
CA VAL A 53 -1.96 12.36 23.51
C VAL A 53 -1.62 13.76 24.02
N LEU A 54 -0.48 14.32 23.60
CA LEU A 54 -0.10 15.70 23.93
C LEU A 54 -1.10 16.72 23.35
N TYR A 55 -1.52 16.56 22.09
CA TYR A 55 -2.58 17.38 21.51
C TYR A 55 -3.91 17.24 22.25
N GLY A 56 -4.24 16.02 22.71
CA GLY A 56 -5.40 15.78 23.55
C GLY A 56 -5.38 16.62 24.83
N LEU A 57 -4.23 16.67 25.50
CA LEU A 57 -4.01 17.51 26.68
C LEU A 57 -4.12 19.00 26.33
N VAL A 58 -3.50 19.45 25.24
CA VAL A 58 -3.55 20.83 24.76
C VAL A 58 -4.99 21.26 24.46
N PHE A 59 -5.76 20.47 23.73
CA PHE A 59 -7.17 20.78 23.43
C PHE A 59 -8.03 20.81 24.70
N ALA A 60 -7.88 19.83 25.61
CA ALA A 60 -8.64 19.81 26.86
C ALA A 60 -8.27 20.98 27.79
N ALA A 61 -6.98 21.30 27.88
CA ALA A 61 -6.44 22.42 28.64
C ALA A 61 -7.01 23.75 28.15
N PHE A 62 -6.82 24.05 26.86
CA PHE A 62 -7.25 25.34 26.29
C PHE A 62 -8.76 25.46 26.10
N ALA A 63 -9.49 24.34 26.09
CA ALA A 63 -10.95 24.37 26.08
C ALA A 63 -11.54 24.97 27.36
N GLN A 64 -10.86 24.82 28.50
CA GLN A 64 -11.50 25.02 29.82
C GLN A 64 -10.64 25.76 30.85
N LEU A 65 -9.35 26.00 30.60
CA LEU A 65 -8.45 26.53 31.62
C LEU A 65 -7.67 27.77 31.14
N ALA A 66 -7.59 28.76 32.04
CA ALA A 66 -6.63 29.84 32.00
C ALA A 66 -5.49 29.54 32.99
N PHE A 67 -4.26 29.55 32.48
CA PHE A 67 -3.06 29.16 33.20
C PHE A 67 -2.39 30.41 33.75
N HIS A 68 -2.59 30.75 35.03
CA HIS A 68 -1.98 31.95 35.64
C HIS A 68 -0.71 31.61 36.42
N GLY A 69 0.22 32.56 36.47
CA GLY A 69 1.48 32.47 37.23
C GLY A 69 2.33 31.27 36.81
N ALA A 70 2.78 30.45 37.76
CA ALA A 70 3.68 29.33 37.50
C ALA A 70 3.11 28.27 36.53
N TRP A 71 1.78 28.19 36.39
CA TRP A 71 1.13 27.28 35.44
C TRP A 71 1.40 27.64 33.97
N VAL A 72 1.76 28.90 33.66
CA VAL A 72 2.20 29.31 32.32
C VAL A 72 3.44 28.54 31.88
N ALA A 73 4.42 28.37 32.77
CA ALA A 73 5.64 27.64 32.45
C ALA A 73 5.35 26.17 32.13
N ALA A 74 4.40 25.56 32.83
CA ALA A 74 4.00 24.17 32.58
C ALA A 74 3.36 24.00 31.19
N ILE A 75 2.39 24.84 30.82
CA ILE A 75 1.74 24.73 29.51
C ILE A 75 2.69 25.14 28.37
N ALA A 76 3.57 26.12 28.60
CA ALA A 76 4.61 26.50 27.63
C ALA A 76 5.61 25.36 27.37
N ALA A 77 5.98 24.59 28.40
CA ALA A 77 6.82 23.42 28.24
C ALA A 77 6.15 22.33 27.41
N VAL A 78 4.85 22.06 27.66
CA VAL A 78 4.06 21.09 26.86
C VAL A 78 4.00 21.52 25.40
N LEU A 79 3.69 22.79 25.12
CA LEU A 79 3.67 23.33 23.76
C LEU A 79 5.06 23.24 23.08
N SER A 80 6.14 23.51 23.81
CA SER A 80 7.50 23.43 23.27
C SER A 80 7.87 21.99 22.88
N VAL A 81 7.52 21.01 23.73
CA VAL A 81 7.72 19.59 23.41
C VAL A 81 6.89 19.18 22.19
N GLU A 82 5.64 19.63 22.10
CA GLU A 82 4.78 19.36 20.95
C GLU A 82 5.39 19.90 19.65
N VAL A 83 5.83 21.17 19.63
CA VAL A 83 6.48 21.77 18.46
C VAL A 83 7.72 20.98 18.04
N LEU A 84 8.58 20.60 18.99
CA LEU A 84 9.78 19.81 18.69
C LEU A 84 9.43 18.43 18.12
N LEU A 85 8.43 17.76 18.67
CA LEU A 85 7.96 16.47 18.15
C LEU A 85 7.35 16.61 16.76
N THR A 86 6.59 17.67 16.51
CA THR A 86 6.01 17.95 15.19
C THR A 86 7.10 18.21 14.15
N LEU A 87 8.11 19.01 14.49
CA LEU A 87 9.28 19.21 13.61
C LEU A 87 10.08 17.93 13.38
N TRP A 88 10.23 17.09 14.40
CA TRP A 88 10.90 15.80 14.27
C TRP A 88 10.13 14.83 13.36
N ASP A 89 8.80 14.80 13.49
CA ASP A 89 7.92 13.97 12.68
C ASP A 89 8.07 14.29 11.19
N PHE A 90 8.12 15.57 10.83
CA PHE A 90 8.42 16.03 9.46
C PHE A 90 9.71 15.43 8.89
N VAL A 91 10.77 15.39 9.70
CA VAL A 91 12.07 14.83 9.29
C VAL A 91 11.98 13.33 9.12
N VAL A 92 11.25 12.63 10.00
CA VAL A 92 11.05 11.18 9.94
C VAL A 92 10.23 10.80 8.70
N GLU A 93 9.15 11.52 8.42
CA GLU A 93 8.29 11.28 7.27
C GLU A 93 9.00 11.51 5.93
N ASP A 94 9.75 12.60 5.80
CA ASP A 94 10.48 12.91 4.56
C ASP A 94 11.59 11.89 4.28
N ARG A 95 12.23 11.37 5.35
CA ARG A 95 13.21 10.29 5.24
C ARG A 95 12.58 8.94 4.92
N SER A 96 11.36 8.68 5.39
CA SER A 96 10.71 7.37 5.23
C SER A 96 10.04 7.23 3.87
N ARG A 97 9.49 8.32 3.30
CA ARG A 97 8.76 8.27 2.02
C ARG A 97 8.69 9.62 1.33
N LYS A 98 8.49 9.56 0.00
CA LYS A 98 8.12 10.75 -0.79
C LYS A 98 6.70 11.18 -0.43
N LEU A 99 6.57 12.34 0.22
CA LEU A 99 5.28 12.94 0.56
C LEU A 99 4.48 13.31 -0.72
N PRO A 100 3.21 12.88 -0.83
CA PRO A 100 2.28 13.40 -1.83
C PRO A 100 2.17 14.92 -1.79
N ALA A 101 1.89 15.54 -2.94
CA ALA A 101 1.74 16.99 -3.02
C ALA A 101 0.62 17.53 -2.12
N THR A 102 -0.50 16.80 -2.02
CA THR A 102 -1.64 17.17 -1.17
C THR A 102 -1.28 17.20 0.31
N GLU A 103 -0.51 16.19 0.74
CA GLU A 103 -0.04 16.05 2.12
C GLU A 103 0.94 17.17 2.47
N ARG A 104 1.89 17.47 1.57
CA ARG A 104 2.83 18.59 1.75
C ARG A 104 2.13 19.95 1.85
N VAL A 105 1.10 20.19 1.04
CA VAL A 105 0.29 21.41 1.12
C VAL A 105 -0.43 21.47 2.46
N LEU A 106 -1.08 20.39 2.89
CA LEU A 106 -1.79 20.33 4.17
C LEU A 106 -0.84 20.60 5.35
N HIS A 107 0.34 19.99 5.33
CA HIS A 107 1.37 20.20 6.34
C HIS A 107 1.86 21.65 6.40
N THR A 108 1.99 22.29 5.24
CA THR A 108 2.35 23.72 5.18
C THR A 108 1.26 24.59 5.80
N LEU A 109 -0.02 24.29 5.53
CA LEU A 109 -1.15 25.00 6.13
C LEU A 109 -1.24 24.77 7.65
N LEU A 110 -1.03 23.54 8.12
CA LEU A 110 -0.94 23.19 9.54
C LEU A 110 0.18 23.96 10.25
N ALA A 111 1.35 24.10 9.62
CA ALA A 111 2.47 24.85 10.19
C ALA A 111 2.20 26.36 10.26
N VAL A 112 1.61 26.94 9.20
CA VAL A 112 1.24 28.36 9.17
C VAL A 112 0.18 28.68 10.23
N ASN A 113 -0.89 27.87 10.27
CA ASN A 113 -1.96 28.03 11.27
C ASN A 113 -1.44 27.80 12.70
N GLY A 114 -0.63 26.76 12.90
CA GLY A 114 0.01 26.46 14.18
C GLY A 114 0.95 27.58 14.66
N GLY A 115 1.72 28.19 13.77
CA GLY A 115 2.57 29.34 14.09
C GLY A 115 1.76 30.57 14.52
N ALA A 116 0.68 30.88 13.81
CA ALA A 116 -0.22 31.99 14.17
C ALA A 116 -0.92 31.74 15.53
N LEU A 117 -1.40 30.52 15.73
CA LEU A 117 -1.99 30.03 16.98
C LEU A 117 -1.03 30.22 18.17
N ILE A 118 0.21 29.72 18.05
CA ILE A 118 1.23 29.83 19.10
C ILE A 118 1.58 31.29 19.37
N GLY A 119 1.68 32.14 18.33
CA GLY A 119 1.95 33.56 18.47
C GLY A 119 0.87 34.29 19.30
N LEU A 120 -0.40 34.07 18.97
CA LEU A 120 -1.52 34.66 19.71
C LEU A 120 -1.61 34.12 21.14
N TYR A 121 -1.36 32.82 21.35
CA TYR A 121 -1.31 32.24 22.69
C TYR A 121 -0.14 32.76 23.51
N ALA A 122 1.03 32.96 22.92
CA ALA A 122 2.20 33.50 23.63
C ALA A 122 1.93 34.90 24.18
N MET A 123 1.19 35.74 23.44
CA MET A 123 0.73 37.03 23.94
C MET A 123 -0.17 36.87 25.16
N GLN A 124 -1.14 35.95 25.11
CA GLN A 124 -2.05 35.70 26.23
C GLN A 124 -1.35 35.09 27.45
N LEU A 125 -0.39 34.19 27.22
CA LEU A 125 0.43 33.57 28.27
C LEU A 125 1.32 34.61 28.97
N ALA A 126 1.83 35.61 28.25
CA ALA A 126 2.61 36.70 28.84
C ALA A 126 1.78 37.53 29.82
N ASP A 127 0.51 37.77 29.50
CA ASP A 127 -0.42 38.45 30.42
C ASP A 127 -0.74 37.56 31.63
N TRP A 128 -1.05 36.28 31.42
CA TRP A 128 -1.35 35.36 32.50
C TRP A 128 -0.16 35.06 33.42
N ALA A 129 1.08 35.17 32.92
CA ALA A 129 2.29 34.97 33.71
C ALA A 129 2.45 36.01 34.82
N GLN A 130 1.88 37.21 34.63
CA GLN A 130 1.91 38.30 35.62
C GLN A 130 0.84 38.13 36.72
N ALA A 131 -0.14 37.24 36.50
CA ALA A 131 -1.19 36.97 37.47
C ALA A 131 -0.72 35.99 38.58
N PRO A 132 -1.32 36.01 39.78
CA PRO A 132 -1.03 35.03 40.82
C PRO A 132 -1.26 33.59 40.34
N THR A 133 -0.39 32.67 40.76
CA THR A 133 -0.46 31.26 40.35
C THR A 133 -1.81 30.65 40.69
N ALA A 134 -2.60 30.37 39.65
CA ALA A 134 -3.92 29.78 39.76
C ALA A 134 -4.33 29.14 38.42
N LEU A 135 -5.27 28.19 38.48
CA LEU A 135 -5.99 27.70 37.32
C LEU A 135 -7.42 28.24 37.40
N HIS A 136 -7.82 29.00 36.41
CA HIS A 136 -9.19 29.51 36.32
C HIS A 136 -9.95 28.75 35.24
N VAL A 137 -11.20 28.40 35.53
CA VAL A 137 -12.08 27.82 34.51
C VAL A 137 -12.50 28.91 33.55
N VAL A 138 -12.35 28.64 32.25
CA VAL A 138 -12.79 29.50 31.15
C VAL A 138 -14.02 28.87 30.51
N ASP A 139 -15.08 29.67 30.35
CA ASP A 139 -16.24 29.28 29.57
C ASP A 139 -16.09 29.74 28.12
N ALA A 140 -15.63 28.84 27.26
CA ALA A 140 -15.55 29.05 25.82
C ALA A 140 -16.86 28.65 25.10
N GLY A 141 -17.94 28.35 25.83
CA GLY A 141 -19.23 27.94 25.30
C GLY A 141 -19.13 26.74 24.35
N TRP A 142 -19.75 26.85 23.17
CA TRP A 142 -19.74 25.78 22.17
C TRP A 142 -18.33 25.45 21.66
N ARG A 143 -17.40 26.41 21.68
CA ARG A 143 -16.01 26.21 21.23
C ARG A 143 -15.26 25.30 22.19
N GLY A 144 -15.42 25.51 23.50
CA GLY A 144 -14.88 24.63 24.53
C GLY A 144 -15.44 23.21 24.45
N ALA A 145 -16.75 23.08 24.18
CA ALA A 145 -17.38 21.77 23.96
C ALA A 145 -16.79 21.05 22.73
N LEU A 146 -16.62 21.75 21.61
CA LEU A 146 -16.03 21.19 20.38
C LEU A 146 -14.55 20.79 20.58
N LEU A 147 -13.76 21.63 21.24
CA LEU A 147 -12.36 21.32 21.56
C LEU A 147 -12.25 20.12 22.51
N THR A 148 -13.21 19.94 23.42
CA THR A 148 -13.29 18.74 24.27
C THR A 148 -13.55 17.48 23.43
N VAL A 149 -14.42 17.56 22.41
CA VAL A 149 -14.63 16.46 21.46
C VAL A 149 -13.35 16.14 20.69
N PHE A 150 -12.63 17.16 20.21
CA PHE A 150 -11.33 16.97 19.56
C PHE A 150 -10.32 16.32 20.49
N ALA A 151 -10.23 16.77 21.75
CA ALA A 151 -9.35 16.19 22.76
C ALA A 151 -9.61 14.69 22.95
N ILE A 152 -10.87 14.29 23.08
CA ILE A 152 -11.27 12.88 23.22
C ILE A 152 -10.90 12.09 21.95
N GLY A 153 -11.24 12.62 20.77
CA GLY A 153 -10.99 11.96 19.50
C GLY A 153 -9.49 11.73 19.23
N VAL A 154 -8.67 12.76 19.39
CA VAL A 154 -7.22 12.66 19.15
C VAL A 154 -6.54 11.78 20.19
N THR A 155 -6.96 11.83 21.45
CA THR A 155 -6.43 10.95 22.51
C THR A 155 -6.77 9.49 22.24
N ALA A 156 -8.02 9.21 21.84
CA ALA A 156 -8.44 7.85 21.49
C ALA A 156 -7.66 7.31 20.27
N SER A 157 -7.41 8.16 19.27
CA SER A 157 -6.56 7.83 18.12
C SER A 157 -5.12 7.53 18.55
N GLY A 158 -4.54 8.39 19.40
CA GLY A 158 -3.19 8.21 19.93
C GLY A 158 -3.01 6.92 20.75
N ILE A 159 -3.97 6.60 21.62
CA ILE A 159 -3.98 5.34 22.37
C ILE A 159 -4.05 4.15 21.42
N ARG A 160 -4.91 4.21 20.39
CA ARG A 160 -4.99 3.15 19.36
C ARG A 160 -3.65 2.95 18.66
N ASP A 161 -3.01 4.04 18.23
CA ASP A 161 -1.73 3.98 17.52
C ASP A 161 -0.62 3.48 18.43
N GLY A 162 -0.62 3.84 19.72
CA GLY A 162 0.29 3.30 20.73
C GLY A 162 0.10 1.80 20.94
N ILE A 163 -1.16 1.33 21.02
CA ILE A 163 -1.49 -0.10 21.07
C ILE A 163 -1.02 -0.81 19.80
N ALA A 164 -1.21 -0.20 18.62
CA ALA A 164 -0.73 -0.76 17.35
C ALA A 164 0.81 -0.83 17.32
N ALA A 165 1.52 0.19 17.79
CA ALA A 165 2.98 0.22 17.88
C ALA A 165 3.53 -0.84 18.86
N CYS A 166 2.81 -1.11 19.96
CA CYS A 166 3.14 -2.16 20.92
C CYS A 166 2.81 -3.56 20.41
N ARG A 167 1.70 -3.73 19.69
CA ARG A 167 1.27 -4.99 19.06
C ARG A 167 2.01 -5.31 17.78
N SER A 168 2.70 -4.34 17.19
CA SER A 168 3.66 -4.53 16.12
C SER A 168 4.85 -5.32 16.66
N ALA A 169 4.64 -6.61 16.94
CA ALA A 169 5.71 -7.53 17.25
C ALA A 169 6.66 -7.55 16.03
N PRO A 170 8.00 -7.62 16.25
CA PRO A 170 8.90 -7.92 15.15
C PRO A 170 8.43 -9.23 14.53
N ARG A 171 7.89 -9.13 13.31
CA ARG A 171 7.46 -10.29 12.55
C ARG A 171 8.69 -11.18 12.44
N ALA A 172 8.57 -12.46 12.82
CA ALA A 172 9.69 -13.40 12.71
C ALA A 172 10.30 -13.25 11.31
N PRO A 173 11.63 -13.10 11.18
CA PRO A 173 12.26 -12.85 9.90
C PRO A 173 11.85 -13.96 8.94
N VAL A 174 11.01 -13.60 7.98
CA VAL A 174 10.64 -14.50 6.90
C VAL A 174 11.93 -14.77 6.15
N ALA A 175 12.37 -16.03 6.13
CA ALA A 175 13.52 -16.47 5.35
C ALA A 175 13.41 -15.89 3.94
N ASN A 176 14.46 -15.19 3.51
CA ASN A 176 14.45 -14.55 2.23
C ASN A 176 14.59 -15.65 1.16
N PRO A 177 13.62 -15.81 0.24
CA PRO A 177 13.61 -16.95 -0.67
C PRO A 177 14.74 -16.92 -1.70
N PHE A 178 15.47 -15.80 -1.80
CA PHE A 178 16.63 -15.63 -2.67
C PHE A 178 17.95 -15.90 -1.95
N ASP A 179 17.94 -16.15 -0.64
CA ASP A 179 19.15 -16.51 0.11
C ASP A 179 19.75 -17.82 -0.45
N GLY A 180 21.08 -17.85 -0.61
CA GLY A 180 21.80 -18.99 -1.17
C GLY A 180 21.84 -19.04 -2.70
N LEU A 181 21.14 -18.13 -3.40
CA LEU A 181 21.37 -17.92 -4.83
C LEU A 181 22.68 -17.17 -5.05
N SER A 182 23.42 -17.52 -6.10
CA SER A 182 24.61 -16.77 -6.48
C SER A 182 24.23 -15.32 -6.82
N PRO A 183 24.95 -14.32 -6.28
CA PRO A 183 24.77 -12.93 -6.67
C PRO A 183 24.84 -12.75 -8.19
N GLY A 184 23.98 -11.89 -8.72
CA GLY A 184 23.84 -11.68 -10.16
C GLY A 184 23.16 -10.36 -10.48
N ASN A 185 23.20 -9.97 -11.75
CA ASN A 185 22.61 -8.75 -12.26
C ASN A 185 21.16 -9.00 -12.68
N VAL A 186 20.21 -8.32 -12.04
CA VAL A 186 18.78 -8.49 -12.32
C VAL A 186 18.20 -7.19 -12.87
N LEU A 187 17.61 -7.27 -14.07
CA LEU A 187 16.81 -6.19 -14.63
C LEU A 187 15.35 -6.38 -14.19
N VAL A 188 14.80 -5.41 -13.48
CA VAL A 188 13.41 -5.46 -13.01
C VAL A 188 12.61 -4.35 -13.68
N THR A 189 11.41 -4.66 -14.14
CA THR A 189 10.40 -3.66 -14.50
C THR A 189 9.24 -3.72 -13.52
N GLY A 190 8.56 -2.59 -13.30
CA GLY A 190 7.47 -2.53 -12.31
C GLY A 190 7.96 -2.73 -10.87
N GLY A 191 9.25 -2.58 -10.61
CA GLY A 191 9.87 -2.78 -9.29
C GLY A 191 9.39 -1.80 -8.22
N THR A 192 8.86 -0.62 -8.56
CA THR A 192 8.24 0.29 -7.57
C THR A 192 6.79 -0.10 -7.23
N GLY A 193 6.27 -1.17 -7.83
CA GLY A 193 4.90 -1.66 -7.64
C GLY A 193 4.77 -2.64 -6.46
N PHE A 194 3.53 -3.06 -6.17
CA PHE A 194 3.21 -3.88 -4.99
C PHE A 194 3.99 -5.20 -4.84
N ILE A 195 4.17 -5.94 -5.93
CA ILE A 195 4.99 -7.18 -5.95
C ILE A 195 6.47 -6.82 -6.12
N GLY A 196 6.75 -5.88 -7.02
CA GLY A 196 8.09 -5.48 -7.40
C GLY A 196 8.91 -4.91 -6.25
N GLU A 197 8.29 -4.16 -5.34
CA GLU A 197 8.98 -3.55 -4.20
C GLU A 197 9.52 -4.62 -3.26
N ALA A 198 8.67 -5.60 -2.95
CA ALA A 198 9.05 -6.72 -2.11
C ALA A 198 10.11 -7.59 -2.80
N LEU A 199 10.00 -7.80 -4.11
CA LEU A 199 11.00 -8.52 -4.90
C LEU A 199 12.37 -7.82 -4.88
N VAL A 200 12.41 -6.53 -5.20
CA VAL A 200 13.66 -5.76 -5.31
C VAL A 200 14.37 -5.71 -3.96
N ASN A 201 13.67 -5.39 -2.87
CA ASN A 201 14.29 -5.37 -1.54
C ASN A 201 14.88 -6.73 -1.16
N ARG A 202 14.14 -7.82 -1.39
CA ARG A 202 14.61 -9.18 -1.08
C ARG A 202 15.80 -9.62 -1.93
N LEU A 203 15.84 -9.23 -3.21
CA LEU A 203 16.99 -9.49 -4.06
C LEU A 203 18.23 -8.68 -3.64
N LEU A 204 18.06 -7.41 -3.28
CA LEU A 204 19.14 -6.56 -2.77
C LEU A 204 19.70 -7.14 -1.47
N ASP A 205 18.83 -7.57 -0.55
CA ASP A 205 19.24 -8.15 0.74
C ASP A 205 19.94 -9.51 0.55
N ALA A 206 19.65 -10.24 -0.54
CA ALA A 206 20.37 -11.45 -0.96
C ALA A 206 21.66 -11.16 -1.76
N GLY A 207 22.03 -9.88 -1.95
CA GLY A 207 23.29 -9.48 -2.60
C GLY A 207 23.22 -9.35 -4.13
N HIS A 208 22.05 -9.37 -4.75
CA HIS A 208 21.91 -9.13 -6.19
C HIS A 208 22.03 -7.63 -6.54
N THR A 209 22.58 -7.35 -7.73
CA THR A 209 22.65 -5.99 -8.28
C THR A 209 21.42 -5.73 -9.13
N ILE A 210 20.69 -4.64 -8.84
CA ILE A 210 19.42 -4.33 -9.50
C ILE A 210 19.52 -3.12 -10.42
N THR A 211 19.15 -3.32 -11.68
CA THR A 211 18.76 -2.25 -12.60
C THR A 211 17.24 -2.24 -12.70
N LEU A 212 16.64 -1.06 -12.51
CA LEU A 212 15.20 -0.88 -12.48
C LEU A 212 14.74 -0.01 -13.64
N LEU A 213 13.92 -0.57 -14.54
CA LEU A 213 13.20 0.21 -15.54
C LEU A 213 11.97 0.86 -14.90
N THR A 214 12.04 2.17 -14.66
CA THR A 214 11.02 2.95 -13.93
C THR A 214 10.71 4.28 -14.62
N ARG A 215 9.47 4.74 -14.52
CA ARG A 215 9.04 6.05 -15.03
C ARG A 215 9.45 7.21 -14.12
N ASP A 216 9.74 6.92 -12.85
CA ASP A 216 10.16 7.91 -11.84
C ASP A 216 11.40 7.38 -11.11
N PRO A 217 12.62 7.69 -11.61
CA PRO A 217 13.87 7.26 -10.99
C PRO A 217 14.08 7.84 -9.60
N LEU A 218 13.62 9.07 -9.35
CA LEU A 218 13.74 9.71 -8.03
C LEU A 218 12.92 8.94 -6.99
N ARG A 219 11.67 8.60 -7.31
CA ARG A 219 10.85 7.75 -6.42
C ARG A 219 11.52 6.41 -6.14
N ALA A 220 12.12 5.78 -7.15
CA ALA A 220 12.84 4.52 -6.95
C ALA A 220 14.07 4.70 -6.04
N ALA A 221 14.84 5.79 -6.20
CA ALA A 221 15.98 6.09 -5.35
C ALA A 221 15.56 6.26 -3.88
N TYR A 222 14.47 6.97 -3.59
CA TYR A 222 13.91 7.05 -2.24
C TYR A 222 13.47 5.68 -1.71
N GLN A 223 12.68 4.95 -2.50
CA GLN A 223 12.08 3.69 -2.09
C GLN A 223 13.10 2.58 -1.80
N PHE A 224 14.25 2.60 -2.48
CA PHE A 224 15.30 1.59 -2.33
C PHE A 224 16.59 2.15 -1.73
N HIS A 225 16.55 3.33 -1.09
CA HIS A 225 17.69 3.97 -0.43
C HIS A 225 18.93 4.11 -1.32
N GLY A 226 18.74 4.47 -2.59
CA GLY A 226 19.82 4.61 -3.57
C GLY A 226 20.52 3.30 -3.98
N ARG A 227 20.04 2.14 -3.52
CA ARG A 227 20.66 0.82 -3.79
C ARG A 227 20.40 0.27 -5.20
N VAL A 228 19.63 0.97 -6.03
CA VAL A 228 19.24 0.51 -7.39
C VAL A 228 19.65 1.52 -8.45
N ARG A 229 20.05 1.03 -9.63
CA ARG A 229 20.22 1.88 -10.82
C ARG A 229 18.86 2.05 -11.50
N GLY A 230 18.30 3.26 -11.49
CA GLY A 230 17.07 3.58 -12.22
C GLY A 230 17.33 3.98 -13.67
N VAL A 231 16.64 3.35 -14.62
CA VAL A 231 16.61 3.75 -16.05
C VAL A 231 15.18 4.05 -16.47
N THR A 232 14.97 5.03 -17.36
CA THR A 232 13.61 5.46 -17.77
C THR A 232 13.12 4.80 -19.05
N SER A 233 14.03 4.21 -19.82
CA SER A 233 13.74 3.60 -21.11
C SER A 233 14.64 2.39 -21.33
N ALA A 234 14.14 1.36 -22.01
CA ALA A 234 14.97 0.24 -22.46
C ALA A 234 16.09 0.68 -23.42
N ALA A 235 15.93 1.82 -24.11
CA ALA A 235 16.97 2.39 -24.97
C ALA A 235 18.19 2.93 -24.20
N GLN A 236 18.10 3.11 -22.88
CA GLN A 236 19.24 3.45 -22.02
C GLN A 236 20.06 2.21 -21.61
N LEU A 237 19.58 1.00 -21.93
CA LEU A 237 20.32 -0.22 -21.70
C LEU A 237 21.29 -0.41 -22.87
N HIS A 238 22.58 -0.42 -22.58
CA HIS A 238 23.58 -0.63 -23.63
C HIS A 238 23.71 -2.10 -24.02
N PRO A 239 24.15 -2.42 -25.26
CA PRO A 239 24.34 -3.81 -25.72
C PRO A 239 25.31 -4.64 -24.88
N HIS A 240 26.34 -4.01 -24.30
CA HIS A 240 27.35 -4.68 -23.47
C HIS A 240 26.88 -4.93 -22.03
N GLU A 241 25.74 -4.36 -21.61
CA GLU A 241 25.18 -4.61 -20.28
C GLU A 241 24.73 -6.07 -20.16
N ARG A 242 25.07 -6.70 -19.04
CA ARG A 242 24.79 -8.12 -18.79
C ARG A 242 23.80 -8.26 -17.64
N PHE A 243 22.67 -8.90 -17.92
CA PHE A 243 21.67 -9.29 -16.92
C PHE A 243 21.53 -10.80 -16.92
N ASP A 244 21.67 -11.44 -15.76
CA ASP A 244 21.45 -12.87 -15.60
C ASP A 244 19.95 -13.20 -15.68
N THR A 245 19.13 -12.33 -15.06
CA THR A 245 17.67 -12.47 -15.02
C THR A 245 16.99 -11.16 -15.37
N VAL A 246 15.94 -11.23 -16.20
CA VAL A 246 14.98 -10.14 -16.39
C VAL A 246 13.66 -10.52 -15.73
N VAL A 247 13.16 -9.69 -14.82
CA VAL A 247 11.84 -9.86 -14.19
C VAL A 247 10.91 -8.72 -14.62
N ASN A 248 9.99 -9.03 -15.51
CA ASN A 248 9.08 -8.06 -16.10
C ASN A 248 7.73 -8.06 -15.37
N LEU A 249 7.57 -7.14 -14.41
CA LEU A 249 6.32 -6.93 -13.66
C LEU A 249 5.60 -5.63 -14.08
N ALA A 250 6.06 -4.97 -15.15
CA ALA A 250 5.49 -3.71 -15.59
C ALA A 250 4.02 -3.84 -15.99
N GLY A 251 3.21 -2.96 -15.42
CA GLY A 251 1.82 -2.80 -15.81
C GLY A 251 1.16 -1.68 -15.01
N ALA A 252 0.41 -0.82 -15.69
CA ALA A 252 -0.47 0.12 -15.01
C ALA A 252 -1.56 -0.65 -14.26
N PRO A 253 -2.01 -0.19 -13.07
CA PRO A 253 -3.09 -0.84 -12.32
C PRO A 253 -4.34 -1.03 -13.19
N VAL A 254 -4.88 -2.26 -13.21
CA VAL A 254 -6.11 -2.60 -13.94
C VAL A 254 -7.36 -2.03 -13.26
N LEU A 255 -7.36 -2.00 -11.93
CA LEU A 255 -8.36 -1.32 -11.11
C LEU A 255 -8.12 0.20 -11.09
N GLY A 256 -9.19 0.97 -11.00
CA GLY A 256 -9.16 2.44 -10.96
C GLY A 256 -10.21 3.05 -11.90
N ALA A 257 -9.77 3.88 -12.84
CA ALA A 257 -10.65 4.50 -13.81
C ALA A 257 -11.33 3.46 -14.73
N ARG A 258 -12.60 3.71 -15.07
CA ARG A 258 -13.39 2.90 -16.02
C ARG A 258 -12.62 2.70 -17.34
N TRP A 259 -12.76 1.50 -17.91
CA TRP A 259 -12.07 1.11 -19.15
C TRP A 259 -12.66 1.78 -20.39
N SER A 260 -12.25 3.02 -20.64
CA SER A 260 -12.38 3.65 -21.95
C SER A 260 -11.35 3.10 -22.94
N LYS A 261 -11.56 3.30 -24.26
CA LYS A 261 -10.57 2.93 -25.29
C LYS A 261 -9.17 3.50 -25.00
N ARG A 262 -9.10 4.75 -24.51
CA ARG A 262 -7.84 5.40 -24.09
C ARG A 262 -7.19 4.67 -22.91
N ARG A 263 -7.98 4.26 -21.91
CA ARG A 263 -7.46 3.50 -20.75
C ARG A 263 -7.01 2.10 -21.16
N GLN A 264 -7.75 1.42 -22.02
CA GLN A 264 -7.39 0.12 -22.57
C GLN A 264 -6.05 0.18 -23.34
N ALA A 265 -5.87 1.19 -24.21
CA ALA A 265 -4.62 1.43 -24.91
C ALA A 265 -3.44 1.67 -23.95
N LEU A 266 -3.66 2.45 -22.87
CA LEU A 266 -2.66 2.65 -21.82
C LEU A 266 -2.30 1.34 -21.10
N LEU A 267 -3.29 0.52 -20.76
CA LEU A 267 -3.08 -0.78 -20.09
C LEU A 267 -2.24 -1.71 -20.96
N LEU A 268 -2.51 -1.76 -22.26
CA LEU A 268 -1.74 -2.53 -23.24
C LEU A 268 -0.32 -1.99 -23.42
N ALA A 269 -0.16 -0.67 -23.62
CA ALA A 269 1.15 -0.03 -23.78
C ALA A 269 2.05 -0.25 -22.55
N SER A 270 1.49 -0.15 -21.34
CA SER A 270 2.22 -0.36 -20.08
C SER A 270 2.71 -1.80 -19.85
N ARG A 271 2.31 -2.76 -20.70
CA ARG A 271 2.60 -4.19 -20.59
C ARG A 271 3.28 -4.70 -21.85
N ALA A 272 2.51 -4.93 -22.92
CA ALA A 272 3.01 -5.40 -24.20
C ALA A 272 3.98 -4.38 -24.83
N GLY A 273 3.72 -3.08 -24.69
CA GLY A 273 4.64 -2.03 -25.16
C GLY A 273 6.01 -2.08 -24.46
N VAL A 274 6.02 -2.15 -23.13
CA VAL A 274 7.26 -2.30 -22.35
C VAL A 274 7.99 -3.59 -22.70
N THR A 275 7.25 -4.70 -22.87
CA THR A 275 7.83 -6.00 -23.25
C THR A 275 8.48 -5.90 -24.63
N ARG A 276 7.84 -5.29 -25.63
CA ARG A 276 8.42 -5.06 -26.97
C ARG A 276 9.65 -4.16 -26.92
N ALA A 277 9.65 -3.10 -26.11
CA ALA A 277 10.80 -2.22 -25.95
C ALA A 277 12.02 -2.96 -25.35
N LEU A 278 11.79 -3.84 -24.37
CA LEU A 278 12.85 -4.70 -23.86
C LEU A 278 13.31 -5.74 -24.89
N MET A 279 12.40 -6.26 -25.72
CA MET A 279 12.78 -7.18 -26.81
C MET A 279 13.74 -6.53 -27.80
N GLN A 280 13.57 -5.25 -28.13
CA GLN A 280 14.52 -4.51 -28.98
C GLN A 280 15.93 -4.45 -28.35
N TRP A 281 16.02 -4.29 -27.03
CA TRP A 281 17.30 -4.42 -26.33
C TRP A 281 17.82 -5.86 -26.39
N VAL A 282 16.97 -6.87 -26.14
CA VAL A 282 17.37 -8.28 -26.23
C VAL A 282 17.91 -8.62 -27.61
N GLU A 283 17.37 -8.08 -28.70
CA GLU A 283 17.87 -8.31 -30.07
C GLU A 283 19.32 -7.83 -30.24
N THR A 284 19.67 -6.68 -29.64
CA THR A 284 20.98 -6.04 -29.78
C THR A 284 22.00 -6.42 -28.71
N ALA A 285 21.57 -6.98 -27.57
CA ALA A 285 22.45 -7.33 -26.45
C ALA A 285 23.54 -8.34 -26.84
N GLU A 286 24.78 -8.09 -26.44
CA GLU A 286 25.92 -8.98 -26.71
C GLU A 286 25.78 -10.32 -25.96
N VAL A 287 25.29 -10.26 -24.72
CA VAL A 287 25.00 -11.44 -23.89
C VAL A 287 23.51 -11.42 -23.54
N LYS A 288 22.79 -12.44 -24.01
CA LYS A 288 21.35 -12.58 -23.73
C LYS A 288 21.15 -13.01 -22.27
N PRO A 289 20.05 -12.57 -21.62
CA PRO A 289 19.76 -13.02 -20.26
C PRO A 289 19.52 -14.52 -20.23
N ARG A 290 19.95 -15.18 -19.15
CA ARG A 290 19.72 -16.62 -18.98
C ARG A 290 18.26 -16.92 -18.72
N THR A 291 17.57 -16.02 -18.02
CA THR A 291 16.21 -16.25 -17.55
C THR A 291 15.35 -15.01 -17.68
N TRP A 292 14.14 -15.19 -18.19
CA TRP A 292 13.12 -14.17 -18.30
C TRP A 292 11.87 -14.59 -17.55
N ILE A 293 11.49 -13.83 -16.54
CA ILE A 293 10.28 -14.04 -15.75
C ILE A 293 9.26 -12.98 -16.15
N GLN A 294 8.21 -13.41 -16.86
CA GLN A 294 7.18 -12.55 -17.40
C GLN A 294 5.93 -12.60 -16.53
N ALA A 295 5.48 -11.46 -15.99
CA ALA A 295 4.15 -11.39 -15.41
C ALA A 295 3.06 -11.50 -16.49
N SER A 296 1.99 -12.19 -16.15
CA SER A 296 0.71 -12.24 -16.83
C SER A 296 -0.39 -12.27 -15.75
N ALA A 297 -1.63 -12.61 -16.10
CA ALA A 297 -2.71 -12.78 -15.14
C ALA A 297 -3.63 -13.93 -15.54
N ILE A 298 -4.34 -14.47 -14.55
CA ILE A 298 -5.42 -15.44 -14.79
C ILE A 298 -6.57 -14.87 -15.63
N GLY A 299 -6.60 -13.55 -15.85
CA GLY A 299 -7.49 -12.89 -16.80
C GLY A 299 -7.34 -13.43 -18.23
N TYR A 300 -6.23 -14.12 -18.55
CA TYR A 300 -6.07 -14.89 -19.79
C TYR A 300 -7.23 -15.86 -20.05
N TYR A 301 -7.74 -16.51 -19.01
CA TYR A 301 -8.85 -17.46 -19.16
C TYR A 301 -10.20 -16.75 -19.30
N GLY A 302 -10.31 -15.45 -19.03
CA GLY A 302 -11.60 -14.74 -19.01
C GLY A 302 -12.59 -15.31 -17.98
N VAL A 303 -13.86 -14.92 -18.12
CA VAL A 303 -14.95 -15.38 -17.25
C VAL A 303 -15.31 -16.83 -17.55
N ARG A 304 -15.52 -17.62 -16.49
CA ARG A 304 -15.75 -19.07 -16.56
C ARG A 304 -16.81 -19.48 -15.55
N ALA A 305 -17.37 -20.68 -15.74
CA ALA A 305 -18.34 -21.22 -14.80
C ALA A 305 -17.65 -21.47 -13.43
N PRO A 306 -18.31 -21.20 -12.28
CA PRO A 306 -17.70 -21.34 -10.96
C PRO A 306 -17.18 -22.75 -10.61
N ASP A 307 -17.75 -23.78 -11.21
CA ASP A 307 -17.43 -25.19 -11.06
C ASP A 307 -16.33 -25.68 -12.02
N GLU A 308 -16.12 -24.98 -13.14
CA GLU A 308 -15.10 -25.32 -14.13
C GLU A 308 -13.69 -25.08 -13.58
N ARG A 309 -12.92 -26.17 -13.42
CA ARG A 309 -11.51 -26.13 -13.01
C ARG A 309 -10.61 -25.98 -14.22
N ILE A 310 -9.71 -24.99 -14.18
CA ILE A 310 -8.86 -24.63 -15.31
C ILE A 310 -7.39 -24.67 -14.90
N ASP A 311 -6.57 -25.40 -15.66
CA ASP A 311 -5.13 -25.46 -15.49
C ASP A 311 -4.39 -24.63 -16.58
N GLU A 312 -3.07 -24.77 -16.66
CA GLU A 312 -2.23 -24.06 -17.63
C GLU A 312 -2.52 -24.42 -19.10
N ASN A 313 -3.21 -25.54 -19.37
CA ASN A 313 -3.64 -25.96 -20.71
C ASN A 313 -4.99 -25.35 -21.10
N GLY A 314 -5.64 -24.63 -20.18
CA GLY A 314 -6.90 -23.97 -20.43
C GLY A 314 -6.85 -22.98 -21.60
N ARG A 315 -7.88 -23.02 -22.45
CA ARG A 315 -8.04 -22.07 -23.56
C ARG A 315 -8.21 -20.64 -23.05
N ALA A 316 -7.73 -19.68 -23.83
CA ALA A 316 -7.96 -18.26 -23.58
C ALA A 316 -9.48 -17.95 -23.54
N GLY A 317 -9.84 -16.95 -22.75
CA GLY A 317 -11.21 -16.42 -22.69
C GLY A 317 -11.51 -15.40 -23.76
N SER A 318 -12.68 -14.78 -23.65
CA SER A 318 -13.07 -13.58 -24.39
C SER A 318 -12.92 -12.33 -23.51
N GLY A 319 -13.22 -11.15 -24.08
CA GLY A 319 -13.19 -9.88 -23.37
C GLY A 319 -11.81 -9.22 -23.33
N PHE A 320 -11.79 -7.96 -22.91
CA PHE A 320 -10.59 -7.13 -22.93
C PHE A 320 -9.44 -7.71 -22.08
N MET A 321 -9.74 -8.29 -20.90
CA MET A 321 -8.70 -8.84 -20.03
C MET A 321 -7.99 -10.06 -20.63
N SER A 322 -8.73 -10.95 -21.29
CA SER A 322 -8.15 -12.08 -21.99
C SER A 322 -7.25 -11.60 -23.12
N GLU A 323 -7.74 -10.66 -23.93
CA GLU A 323 -6.98 -10.09 -25.04
C GLU A 323 -5.70 -9.37 -24.56
N LEU A 324 -5.81 -8.60 -23.47
CA LEU A 324 -4.67 -7.95 -22.84
C LEU A 324 -3.60 -8.96 -22.41
N CYS A 325 -3.99 -10.06 -21.76
CA CYS A 325 -3.05 -11.10 -21.33
C CYS A 325 -2.44 -11.84 -22.52
N ARG A 326 -3.25 -12.19 -23.54
CA ARG A 326 -2.77 -12.82 -24.78
C ARG A 326 -1.71 -11.97 -25.47
N GLN A 327 -1.98 -10.68 -25.68
CA GLN A 327 -1.01 -9.78 -26.32
C GLN A 327 0.24 -9.58 -25.47
N TRP A 328 0.10 -9.58 -24.14
CA TRP A 328 1.23 -9.45 -23.24
C TRP A 328 2.14 -10.68 -23.25
N GLU A 329 1.56 -11.88 -23.25
CA GLU A 329 2.31 -13.14 -23.39
C GLU A 329 2.94 -13.25 -24.78
N ALA A 330 2.19 -12.91 -25.84
CA ALA A 330 2.68 -12.92 -27.22
C ALA A 330 3.90 -11.99 -27.43
N ALA A 331 3.95 -10.85 -26.76
CA ALA A 331 5.07 -9.92 -26.85
C ALA A 331 6.40 -10.50 -26.33
N ALA A 332 6.36 -11.50 -25.45
CA ALA A 332 7.55 -12.18 -24.90
C ALA A 332 7.92 -13.46 -25.66
N GLN A 333 7.04 -14.00 -26.51
CA GLN A 333 7.30 -15.25 -27.26
C GLN A 333 8.60 -15.25 -28.10
N PRO A 334 9.04 -14.13 -28.72
CA PRO A 334 10.26 -14.13 -29.51
C PRO A 334 11.54 -14.45 -28.71
N LEU A 335 11.53 -14.37 -27.39
CA LEU A 335 12.65 -14.76 -26.52
C LEU A 335 13.18 -16.17 -26.78
N ALA A 336 12.30 -17.10 -27.17
CA ALA A 336 12.68 -18.46 -27.51
C ALA A 336 13.68 -18.53 -28.67
N ARG A 337 13.58 -17.61 -29.64
CA ARG A 337 14.52 -17.52 -30.79
C ARG A 337 15.93 -17.11 -30.37
N HIS A 338 16.06 -16.50 -29.20
CA HIS A 338 17.33 -16.08 -28.62
C HIS A 338 17.86 -17.05 -27.56
N GLY A 339 17.25 -18.23 -27.41
CA GLY A 339 17.65 -19.23 -26.41
C GLY A 339 17.40 -18.79 -24.97
N VAL A 340 16.58 -17.75 -24.74
CA VAL A 340 16.29 -17.23 -23.40
C VAL A 340 15.20 -18.08 -22.75
N ARG A 341 15.51 -18.72 -21.62
CA ARG A 341 14.53 -19.48 -20.84
C ARG A 341 13.46 -18.53 -20.30
N THR A 342 12.21 -18.79 -20.65
CA THR A 342 11.09 -17.92 -20.29
C THR A 342 10.13 -18.64 -19.35
N VAL A 343 9.79 -17.98 -18.24
CA VAL A 343 8.77 -18.39 -17.27
C VAL A 343 7.67 -17.35 -17.26
N VAL A 344 6.46 -17.73 -17.66
CA VAL A 344 5.29 -16.86 -17.65
C VAL A 344 4.45 -17.16 -16.42
N LEU A 345 4.22 -16.16 -15.56
CA LEU A 345 3.45 -16.29 -14.34
C LEU A 345 2.05 -15.68 -14.53
N ARG A 346 1.03 -16.52 -14.69
CA ARG A 346 -0.38 -16.09 -14.70
C ARG A 346 -0.83 -15.88 -13.25
N LEU A 347 -0.70 -14.64 -12.78
CA LEU A 347 -0.98 -14.28 -11.39
C LEU A 347 -2.49 -14.25 -11.10
N GLY A 348 -2.88 -14.85 -9.98
CA GLY A 348 -4.19 -14.62 -9.37
C GLY A 348 -4.30 -13.27 -8.68
N ILE A 349 -5.35 -13.10 -7.86
CA ILE A 349 -5.46 -11.95 -6.97
C ILE A 349 -4.37 -12.06 -5.90
N VAL A 350 -3.34 -11.20 -5.98
CA VAL A 350 -2.22 -11.26 -5.05
C VAL A 350 -2.60 -10.60 -3.73
N PHE A 351 -2.64 -11.39 -2.66
CA PHE A 351 -2.87 -10.98 -1.29
C PHE A 351 -1.55 -10.58 -0.64
N GLY A 352 -1.52 -9.43 0.02
CA GLY A 352 -0.37 -8.95 0.77
C GLY A 352 -0.68 -7.63 1.49
N PRO A 353 0.30 -7.01 2.17
CA PRO A 353 0.13 -5.71 2.82
C PRO A 353 0.03 -4.60 1.75
N GLY A 354 -1.18 -4.43 1.21
CA GLY A 354 -1.47 -3.54 0.09
C GLY A 354 -2.23 -4.25 -1.05
N GLY A 355 -2.00 -3.79 -2.28
CA GLY A 355 -2.63 -4.38 -3.47
C GLY A 355 -4.15 -4.33 -3.44
N ALA A 356 -4.80 -5.31 -4.09
CA ALA A 356 -6.26 -5.39 -4.14
C ALA A 356 -6.88 -5.77 -2.79
N LEU A 357 -6.18 -6.57 -1.98
CA LEU A 357 -6.69 -7.03 -0.68
C LEU A 357 -7.00 -5.86 0.25
N ARG A 358 -6.13 -4.84 0.31
CA ARG A 358 -6.37 -3.65 1.16
C ARG A 358 -7.70 -2.98 0.84
N ALA A 359 -8.01 -2.76 -0.44
CA ALA A 359 -9.27 -2.17 -0.86
C ALA A 359 -10.47 -3.06 -0.51
N MET A 360 -10.31 -4.38 -0.56
CA MET A 360 -11.35 -5.35 -0.17
C MET A 360 -11.57 -5.39 1.35
N LEU A 361 -10.53 -5.20 2.17
CA LEU A 361 -10.63 -5.22 3.63
C LEU A 361 -11.17 -3.92 4.23
N LEU A 362 -10.98 -2.77 3.56
CA LEU A 362 -11.35 -1.46 4.10
C LEU A 362 -12.81 -1.36 4.59
N PRO A 363 -13.83 -1.77 3.82
CA PRO A 363 -15.22 -1.76 4.31
C PRO A 363 -15.43 -2.65 5.55
N HIS A 364 -14.66 -3.75 5.65
CA HIS A 364 -14.78 -4.69 6.76
C HIS A 364 -14.15 -4.14 8.05
N TYR A 365 -13.08 -3.34 7.96
CA TYR A 365 -12.49 -2.69 9.13
C TYR A 365 -13.46 -1.76 9.86
N VAL A 366 -14.30 -1.04 9.09
CA VAL A 366 -15.32 -0.11 9.62
C VAL A 366 -16.70 -0.75 9.81
N GLY A 367 -16.82 -2.08 9.65
CA GLY A 367 -18.06 -2.82 9.95
C GLY A 367 -19.17 -2.70 8.88
N VAL A 368 -18.85 -2.20 7.69
CA VAL A 368 -19.76 -2.13 6.53
C VAL A 368 -19.37 -3.13 5.43
N GLY A 369 -18.67 -4.21 5.82
CA GLY A 369 -18.27 -5.30 4.94
C GLY A 369 -19.46 -6.05 4.38
N GLY A 370 -19.27 -6.70 3.22
CA GLY A 370 -20.40 -7.26 2.49
C GLY A 370 -20.10 -8.05 1.23
N ARG A 371 -21.12 -8.77 0.77
CA ARG A 371 -21.09 -9.55 -0.47
C ARG A 371 -21.39 -8.70 -1.70
N LEU A 372 -20.74 -9.03 -2.82
CA LEU A 372 -20.94 -8.40 -4.12
C LEU A 372 -21.68 -9.37 -5.04
N GLY A 373 -22.79 -8.92 -5.65
CA GLY A 373 -23.62 -9.80 -6.48
C GLY A 373 -24.24 -10.94 -5.65
N ASP A 374 -24.29 -12.14 -6.19
CA ASP A 374 -24.71 -13.35 -5.44
C ASP A 374 -23.61 -13.91 -4.54
N GLY A 375 -22.37 -13.47 -4.72
CA GLY A 375 -21.18 -13.94 -4.01
C GLY A 375 -20.64 -15.29 -4.51
N ALA A 376 -21.16 -15.84 -5.61
CA ALA A 376 -20.77 -17.14 -6.15
C ALA A 376 -19.49 -17.09 -6.98
N GLN A 377 -19.07 -15.89 -7.41
CA GLN A 377 -17.87 -15.70 -8.23
C GLN A 377 -16.62 -16.22 -7.51
N VAL A 378 -15.84 -17.03 -8.22
CA VAL A 378 -14.64 -17.68 -7.68
C VAL A 378 -13.44 -16.76 -7.73
N MET A 379 -12.80 -16.59 -6.59
CA MET A 379 -11.57 -15.85 -6.40
C MET A 379 -10.39 -16.82 -6.39
N SER A 380 -9.65 -16.86 -7.50
CA SER A 380 -8.33 -17.49 -7.53
C SER A 380 -7.28 -16.46 -7.09
N TRP A 381 -6.65 -16.71 -5.94
CA TRP A 381 -5.79 -15.76 -5.23
C TRP A 381 -4.43 -16.39 -4.94
N ILE A 382 -3.42 -15.61 -4.55
CA ILE A 382 -2.13 -16.13 -4.06
C ILE A 382 -1.52 -15.16 -3.05
N HIS A 383 -0.79 -15.65 -2.06
CA HIS A 383 -0.04 -14.80 -1.14
C HIS A 383 1.21 -14.20 -1.83
N ARG A 384 1.51 -12.92 -1.59
CA ARG A 384 2.66 -12.23 -2.19
C ARG A 384 3.99 -12.96 -1.93
N ASP A 385 4.19 -13.47 -0.72
CA ASP A 385 5.41 -14.23 -0.40
C ASP A 385 5.52 -15.53 -1.22
N ASP A 386 4.41 -16.21 -1.53
CA ASP A 386 4.44 -17.38 -2.40
C ASP A 386 4.75 -16.98 -3.85
N VAL A 387 4.30 -15.80 -4.31
CA VAL A 387 4.75 -15.25 -5.61
C VAL A 387 6.26 -15.04 -5.62
N LEU A 388 6.85 -14.47 -4.56
CA LEU A 388 8.30 -14.28 -4.48
C LEU A 388 9.06 -15.62 -4.45
N ARG A 389 8.54 -16.63 -3.75
CA ARG A 389 9.10 -17.98 -3.75
C ARG A 389 9.04 -18.65 -5.12
N ILE A 390 7.97 -18.42 -5.89
CA ILE A 390 7.86 -18.88 -7.28
C ILE A 390 8.91 -18.17 -8.15
N VAL A 391 9.11 -16.86 -7.98
CA VAL A 391 10.15 -16.10 -8.69
C VAL A 391 11.55 -16.61 -8.33
N ALA A 392 11.85 -16.83 -7.06
CA ALA A 392 13.12 -17.40 -6.62
C ALA A 392 13.36 -18.79 -7.23
N ARG A 393 12.34 -19.65 -7.24
CA ARG A 393 12.40 -20.97 -7.89
C ARG A 393 12.66 -20.85 -9.39
N ALA A 394 12.00 -19.91 -10.07
CA ALA A 394 12.21 -19.66 -11.49
C ALA A 394 13.63 -19.15 -11.80
N MET A 395 14.25 -18.39 -10.88
CA MET A 395 15.64 -17.95 -11.01
C MET A 395 16.62 -19.11 -10.78
N SER A 396 16.37 -19.95 -9.79
CA SER A 396 17.30 -21.01 -9.36
C SER A 396 17.24 -22.27 -10.20
N ASP A 397 16.05 -22.65 -10.68
CA ASP A 397 15.83 -23.95 -11.31
C ASP A 397 15.80 -23.82 -12.85
N PRO A 398 16.78 -24.38 -13.56
CA PRO A 398 16.83 -24.31 -15.02
C PRO A 398 15.73 -25.13 -15.70
N HIS A 399 15.07 -26.06 -15.01
CA HIS A 399 13.98 -26.87 -15.58
C HIS A 399 12.61 -26.18 -15.52
N MET A 400 12.50 -25.07 -14.79
CA MET A 400 11.25 -24.30 -14.72
C MET A 400 11.13 -23.41 -15.97
N GLN A 401 10.22 -23.76 -16.88
CA GLN A 401 10.02 -23.04 -18.14
C GLN A 401 8.57 -23.12 -18.65
N GLY A 402 8.12 -22.12 -19.39
CA GLY A 402 6.76 -22.02 -19.91
C GLY A 402 5.79 -21.34 -18.93
N VAL A 403 4.51 -21.65 -19.08
CA VAL A 403 3.42 -21.00 -18.33
C VAL A 403 3.17 -21.71 -16.99
N TYR A 404 3.00 -20.93 -15.92
CA TYR A 404 2.58 -21.40 -14.61
C TYR A 404 1.45 -20.53 -14.07
N ASN A 405 0.40 -21.15 -13.54
CA ASN A 405 -0.65 -20.45 -12.80
C ASN A 405 -0.13 -20.15 -11.39
N ALA A 406 0.19 -18.89 -11.13
CA ALA A 406 0.61 -18.43 -9.81
C ALA A 406 -0.63 -18.11 -8.96
N VAL A 407 -1.29 -19.18 -8.53
CA VAL A 407 -2.48 -19.19 -7.67
C VAL A 407 -2.27 -20.17 -6.52
N ALA A 408 -2.86 -19.90 -5.35
CA ALA A 408 -2.95 -20.84 -4.26
C ALA A 408 -3.86 -22.02 -4.65
N PRO A 409 -3.65 -23.23 -4.10
CA PRO A 409 -4.40 -24.42 -4.47
C PRO A 409 -5.88 -24.38 -4.06
N ALA A 410 -6.22 -23.65 -2.99
CA ALA A 410 -7.60 -23.52 -2.50
C ALA A 410 -8.21 -22.18 -2.92
N ALA A 411 -8.86 -22.15 -4.08
CA ALA A 411 -9.73 -21.04 -4.48
C ALA A 411 -11.02 -21.03 -3.65
N LEU A 412 -11.59 -19.85 -3.44
CA LEU A 412 -12.82 -19.63 -2.67
C LEU A 412 -13.77 -18.70 -3.43
N SER A 413 -15.06 -18.80 -3.15
CA SER A 413 -16.08 -17.86 -3.62
C SER A 413 -15.98 -16.52 -2.89
N GLN A 414 -16.53 -15.46 -3.49
CA GLN A 414 -16.59 -14.14 -2.84
C GLN A 414 -17.36 -14.19 -1.52
N ARG A 415 -18.43 -15.00 -1.44
CA ARG A 415 -19.19 -15.23 -0.22
C ARG A 415 -18.33 -15.85 0.88
N GLU A 416 -17.58 -16.90 0.57
CA GLU A 416 -16.64 -17.54 1.51
C GLU A 416 -15.55 -16.56 1.95
N PHE A 417 -15.05 -15.72 1.03
CA PHE A 417 -14.07 -14.69 1.35
C PHE A 417 -14.62 -13.69 2.37
N VAL A 418 -15.82 -13.16 2.16
CA VAL A 418 -16.47 -12.21 3.09
C VAL A 418 -16.70 -12.85 4.47
N GLN A 419 -17.19 -14.08 4.52
CA GLN A 419 -17.40 -14.81 5.79
C GLN A 419 -16.08 -14.99 6.54
N LEU A 420 -15.02 -15.34 5.83
CA LEU A 420 -13.70 -15.54 6.41
C LEU A 420 -13.09 -14.22 6.91
N VAL A 421 -13.21 -13.14 6.15
CA VAL A 421 -12.77 -11.81 6.57
C VAL A 421 -13.53 -11.35 7.82
N ALA A 422 -14.86 -11.51 7.87
CA ALA A 422 -15.66 -11.20 9.06
C ALA A 422 -15.20 -11.99 10.29
N LYS A 423 -14.92 -13.29 10.13
CA LYS A 423 -14.39 -14.16 11.19
C LYS A 423 -13.03 -13.71 11.69
N VAL A 424 -12.07 -13.47 10.78
CA VAL A 424 -10.70 -13.06 11.14
C VAL A 424 -10.69 -11.67 11.78
N LEU A 425 -11.40 -10.71 11.17
CA LEU A 425 -11.47 -9.33 11.68
C LEU A 425 -12.40 -9.16 12.88
N ARG A 426 -13.23 -10.17 13.21
CA ARG A 426 -14.26 -10.08 14.25
C ARG A 426 -15.15 -8.86 14.03
N ARG A 427 -15.58 -8.65 12.78
CA ARG A 427 -16.43 -7.54 12.34
C ARG A 427 -17.64 -8.07 11.59
N PRO A 428 -18.80 -7.41 11.69
CA PRO A 428 -19.99 -7.84 10.97
C PRO A 428 -19.79 -7.65 9.46
N ALA A 429 -20.40 -8.53 8.68
CA ALA A 429 -20.46 -8.43 7.22
C ALA A 429 -21.89 -8.72 6.75
N TRP A 430 -22.69 -7.66 6.67
CA TRP A 430 -24.13 -7.73 6.41
C TRP A 430 -24.52 -7.01 5.12
N LEU A 431 -23.64 -6.16 4.58
CA LEU A 431 -23.95 -5.37 3.39
C LEU A 431 -24.05 -6.30 2.17
N HIS A 432 -25.05 -6.06 1.32
CA HIS A 432 -25.19 -6.74 0.05
C HIS A 432 -25.24 -5.68 -1.05
N LEU A 433 -24.23 -5.65 -1.91
CA LEU A 433 -24.23 -4.80 -3.10
C LEU A 433 -24.75 -5.61 -4.30
N PRO A 434 -25.92 -5.28 -4.87
CA PRO A 434 -26.43 -5.96 -6.04
C PRO A 434 -25.51 -5.79 -7.25
N ALA A 435 -25.49 -6.78 -8.14
CA ALA A 435 -24.62 -6.79 -9.32
C ALA A 435 -24.99 -5.70 -10.34
N ALA A 436 -26.29 -5.44 -10.55
CA ALA A 436 -26.77 -4.52 -11.59
C ALA A 436 -26.22 -3.08 -11.48
N PRO A 437 -26.28 -2.40 -10.31
CA PRO A 437 -25.67 -1.08 -10.15
C PRO A 437 -24.17 -1.07 -10.46
N LEU A 438 -23.44 -2.11 -10.02
CA LEU A 438 -22.01 -2.23 -10.23
C LEU A 438 -21.66 -2.43 -11.71
N ARG A 439 -22.40 -3.31 -12.42
CA ARG A 439 -22.24 -3.49 -13.87
C ARG A 439 -22.54 -2.21 -14.65
N CYS A 440 -23.58 -1.46 -14.26
CA CYS A 440 -23.92 -0.18 -14.89
C CYS A 440 -22.80 0.86 -14.70
N ALA A 441 -22.30 1.02 -13.48
CA ALA A 441 -21.26 2.01 -13.17
C ALA A 441 -19.92 1.68 -13.86
N MET A 442 -19.51 0.40 -13.81
CA MET A 442 -18.15 -0.02 -14.17
C MET A 442 -18.02 -0.57 -15.60
N GLY A 443 -19.12 -0.95 -16.26
CA GLY A 443 -19.08 -1.62 -17.57
C GLY A 443 -18.34 -2.96 -17.52
N GLU A 444 -17.50 -3.25 -18.52
CA GLU A 444 -16.67 -4.46 -18.58
C GLU A 444 -15.73 -4.63 -17.36
N MET A 445 -15.33 -3.53 -16.70
CA MET A 445 -14.47 -3.60 -15.50
C MET A 445 -15.18 -4.28 -14.32
N ALA A 446 -16.51 -4.36 -14.34
CA ALA A 446 -17.28 -5.07 -13.32
C ALA A 446 -16.94 -6.57 -13.25
N GLU A 447 -16.45 -7.15 -14.35
CA GLU A 447 -16.01 -8.55 -14.40
C GLU A 447 -14.91 -8.84 -13.37
N LEU A 448 -14.07 -7.85 -13.02
CA LEU A 448 -13.03 -8.02 -12.00
C LEU A 448 -13.59 -8.21 -10.58
N LEU A 449 -14.86 -7.81 -10.34
CA LEU A 449 -15.49 -7.84 -9.00
C LEU A 449 -16.64 -8.85 -8.93
N LEU A 450 -17.37 -9.02 -10.02
CA LEU A 450 -18.61 -9.80 -10.07
C LEU A 450 -18.47 -11.14 -10.77
N ASP A 451 -17.36 -11.36 -11.47
CA ASP A 451 -17.10 -12.58 -12.22
C ASP A 451 -15.75 -13.16 -11.76
N GLY A 452 -15.46 -14.40 -12.17
CA GLY A 452 -14.28 -15.10 -11.71
C GLY A 452 -14.00 -16.40 -12.45
N GLN A 453 -12.97 -17.10 -11.99
CA GLN A 453 -12.51 -18.35 -12.57
C GLN A 453 -11.80 -19.19 -11.51
N ARG A 454 -12.01 -20.51 -11.55
CA ARG A 454 -11.37 -21.47 -10.66
C ARG A 454 -10.11 -22.02 -11.33
N VAL A 455 -8.99 -21.36 -11.08
CA VAL A 455 -7.70 -21.70 -11.67
C VAL A 455 -6.91 -22.57 -10.72
N MET A 456 -6.32 -23.64 -11.26
CA MET A 456 -5.51 -24.60 -10.53
C MET A 456 -4.02 -24.38 -10.84
N PRO A 457 -3.13 -24.43 -9.83
CA PRO A 457 -1.69 -24.33 -10.03
C PRO A 457 -1.10 -25.71 -10.37
N ALA A 458 -1.66 -26.39 -11.38
CA ALA A 458 -1.38 -27.80 -11.65
C ALA A 458 0.10 -28.05 -11.93
N ARG A 459 0.73 -27.19 -12.74
CA ARG A 459 2.17 -27.31 -13.02
C ARG A 459 3.06 -27.04 -11.81
N LEU A 460 2.70 -26.09 -10.94
CA LEU A 460 3.45 -25.86 -9.70
C LEU A 460 3.34 -27.07 -8.75
N GLN A 461 2.16 -27.67 -8.65
CA GLN A 461 1.94 -28.87 -7.84
C GLN A 461 2.69 -30.08 -8.39
N GLN A 462 2.65 -30.31 -9.71
CA GLN A 462 3.43 -31.36 -10.38
C GLN A 462 4.94 -31.16 -10.17
N TYR A 463 5.39 -29.91 -10.10
CA TYR A 463 6.79 -29.56 -9.82
C TYR A 463 7.18 -29.71 -8.35
N GLY A 464 6.26 -30.09 -7.47
CA GLY A 464 6.51 -30.24 -6.04
C GLY A 464 6.60 -28.91 -5.27
N PHE A 465 6.07 -27.81 -5.82
CA PHE A 465 6.08 -26.52 -5.12
C PHE A 465 5.17 -26.57 -3.89
N VAL A 466 5.75 -26.38 -2.71
CA VAL A 466 5.02 -26.34 -1.43
C VAL A 466 4.64 -24.89 -1.11
N PHE A 467 3.35 -24.58 -1.21
CA PHE A 467 2.79 -23.28 -0.83
C PHE A 467 2.92 -23.04 0.67
N ARG A 468 3.38 -21.85 1.06
CA ARG A 468 3.42 -21.44 2.46
C ARG A 468 2.02 -21.09 2.94
N PHE A 469 1.20 -20.52 2.06
CA PHE A 469 -0.18 -20.14 2.35
C PHE A 469 -1.14 -20.87 1.41
N PRO A 470 -1.41 -22.16 1.64
CA PRO A 470 -2.31 -22.92 0.78
C PRO A 470 -3.79 -22.54 0.94
N THR A 471 -4.16 -21.92 2.07
CA THR A 471 -5.54 -21.54 2.41
C THR A 471 -5.66 -20.04 2.71
N ALA A 472 -6.82 -19.46 2.37
CA ALA A 472 -7.06 -18.03 2.54
C ALA A 472 -7.08 -17.63 4.02
N GLU A 473 -7.48 -18.54 4.93
CA GLU A 473 -7.52 -18.25 6.37
C GLU A 473 -6.12 -17.98 6.91
N HIS A 474 -5.15 -18.82 6.57
CA HIS A 474 -3.76 -18.62 6.98
C HIS A 474 -3.18 -17.34 6.38
N ALA A 475 -3.45 -17.06 5.10
CA ALA A 475 -3.01 -15.84 4.44
C ALA A 475 -3.60 -14.58 5.10
N LEU A 476 -4.91 -14.56 5.40
CA LEU A 476 -5.56 -13.41 6.01
C LEU A 476 -5.09 -13.17 7.45
N ARG A 477 -4.88 -14.22 8.23
CA ARG A 477 -4.31 -14.12 9.58
C ARG A 477 -2.91 -13.52 9.58
N ASP A 478 -2.05 -14.04 8.71
CA ASP A 478 -0.70 -13.50 8.49
C ASP A 478 -0.73 -12.02 8.08
N LEU A 479 -1.63 -11.64 7.17
CA LEU A 479 -1.71 -10.28 6.64
C LEU A 479 -2.40 -9.27 7.55
N THR A 480 -3.26 -9.73 8.47
CA THR A 480 -3.98 -8.87 9.42
C THR A 480 -3.36 -8.89 10.83
N GLY A 481 -2.32 -9.71 11.06
CA GLY A 481 -1.65 -9.83 12.34
C GLY A 481 -2.52 -10.46 13.43
N ARG A 482 -3.35 -11.46 13.08
CA ARG A 482 -4.38 -12.03 13.95
C ARG A 482 -4.38 -13.56 14.05
#